data_AF-A0A4Q5TEY9-F1
#
_entry.id   AF-A0A4Q5TEY9-F1
#
_cell.length_a   1.000
_cell.length_b   1.000
_cell.length_c   1.000
_cell.angle_alpha   90.00
_cell.angle_beta   90.00
_cell.angle_gamma   90.00
#
_symmetry.space_group_name_H-M   'P 1'
#
loop_
_entity.id
_entity.type
_entity.pdbx_description
1 polymer ?
#
loop_
_entity_poly.entity_id
_entity_poly.type
_entity_poly.pdbx_seq_one_letter_code
_entity_poly.pdbx_strand_id
1 'polypeptide(L)'
;MGKSEILGKIAFINHEKKYAMIEYEVNGKKKTVRGSIDIKLQKDLKEKKLIDKAHHFMMGDMVSFQLKLADKNDKMVAVNINYLYNNALDMIINKATINNNLKGYLKVADDKFFVKEMESYVFFPVDISPWQVLPTIEELNEPVLFSLDHPEKKDKAIAILNKVKYIPEYNTAIRLFKEKSIIEALIYKVTAHSLYLNLVGDKVQAKLPVEKSTLSEPKVGDKVPVRIIFLSHKKIAVEKV
;
A
#
# COMPACT_ATOMS: atom_id res chain seq x y z
N MET A 1 -31.17 18.15 -31.52
CA MET A 1 -31.47 17.28 -30.36
C MET A 1 -30.18 17.10 -29.57
N GLY A 2 -30.10 17.67 -28.37
CA GLY A 2 -28.87 17.67 -27.56
C GLY A 2 -28.46 16.24 -27.24
N LYS A 3 -27.21 15.87 -27.55
CA LYS A 3 -26.67 14.57 -27.18
C LYS A 3 -26.59 14.54 -25.66
N SER A 4 -27.46 13.76 -25.02
CA SER A 4 -27.44 13.59 -23.57
C SER A 4 -26.14 12.92 -23.17
N GLU A 5 -25.28 13.66 -22.46
CA GLU A 5 -24.13 13.09 -21.80
C GLU A 5 -24.60 12.20 -20.66
N ILE A 6 -24.02 11.01 -20.59
CA ILE A 6 -24.31 9.99 -19.59
C ILE A 6 -23.10 9.89 -18.68
N LEU A 7 -23.37 9.81 -17.38
CA LEU A 7 -22.33 9.57 -16.37
C LEU A 7 -22.15 8.06 -16.17
N GLY A 8 -20.91 7.64 -16.00
CA GLY A 8 -20.59 6.27 -15.66
C GLY A 8 -19.26 6.13 -14.94
N LYS A 9 -19.00 4.92 -14.47
CA LYS A 9 -17.77 4.52 -13.78
C LYS A 9 -17.06 3.45 -14.60
N ILE A 10 -15.77 3.61 -14.81
CA ILE A 10 -14.96 2.57 -15.45
C ILE A 10 -14.85 1.37 -14.50
N ALA A 11 -15.46 0.24 -14.90
CA ALA A 11 -15.47 -0.99 -14.12
C ALA A 11 -14.33 -1.95 -14.52
N PHE A 12 -13.90 -1.89 -15.77
CA PHE A 12 -12.85 -2.76 -16.29
C PHE A 12 -12.07 -2.09 -17.43
N ILE A 13 -10.77 -2.37 -17.51
CA ILE A 13 -9.89 -1.91 -18.59
C ILE A 13 -9.13 -3.10 -19.18
N ASN A 14 -9.11 -3.19 -20.51
CA ASN A 14 -8.20 -4.04 -21.24
C ASN A 14 -7.14 -3.17 -21.95
N HIS A 15 -5.91 -3.18 -21.44
CA HIS A 15 -4.82 -2.37 -21.97
C HIS A 15 -4.34 -2.86 -23.35
N GLU A 16 -4.32 -4.17 -23.60
CA GLU A 16 -3.88 -4.75 -24.88
C GLU A 16 -4.82 -4.36 -26.02
N LYS A 17 -6.13 -4.51 -25.80
CA LYS A 17 -7.20 -4.23 -26.78
C LYS A 17 -7.70 -2.79 -26.69
N LYS A 18 -7.12 -1.97 -25.80
CA LYS A 18 -7.38 -0.54 -25.60
C LYS A 18 -8.86 -0.17 -25.49
N TYR A 19 -9.59 -0.89 -24.65
CA TYR A 19 -10.98 -0.55 -24.34
C TYR A 19 -11.26 -0.59 -22.84
N ALA A 20 -12.30 0.14 -22.43
CA ALA A 20 -12.87 0.10 -21.10
C ALA A 20 -14.32 -0.38 -21.16
N MET A 21 -14.77 -1.03 -20.09
CA MET A 21 -16.19 -1.24 -19.80
C MET A 21 -16.63 -0.18 -18.79
N ILE A 22 -17.64 0.59 -19.15
CA ILE A 22 -18.21 1.66 -18.34
C ILE A 22 -19.55 1.16 -17.80
N GLU A 23 -19.68 1.13 -16.48
CA GLU A 23 -20.94 0.93 -15.77
C GLU A 23 -21.69 2.24 -15.68
N TYR A 24 -22.97 2.23 -16.05
CA TYR A 24 -23.85 3.39 -16.00
C TYR A 24 -25.28 2.97 -15.67
N GLU A 25 -26.10 3.91 -15.24
CA GLU A 25 -27.49 3.66 -14.87
C GLU A 25 -28.45 4.28 -15.87
N VAL A 26 -29.47 3.51 -16.29
CA VAL A 26 -30.59 4.01 -17.09
C VAL A 26 -31.88 3.46 -16.50
N ASN A 27 -32.77 4.35 -16.07
CA ASN A 27 -34.07 4.00 -15.48
C ASN A 27 -33.94 3.02 -14.30
N GLY A 28 -33.00 3.27 -13.37
CA GLY A 28 -32.78 2.42 -12.20
C GLY A 28 -32.08 1.09 -12.48
N LYS A 29 -31.71 0.80 -13.73
CA LYS A 29 -31.02 -0.44 -14.12
C LYS A 29 -29.57 -0.16 -14.47
N LYS A 30 -28.66 -0.89 -13.79
CA LYS A 30 -27.24 -0.91 -14.13
C LYS A 30 -27.03 -1.57 -15.49
N LYS A 31 -26.29 -0.88 -16.36
CA LYS A 31 -25.88 -1.35 -17.68
C LYS A 31 -24.38 -1.18 -17.83
N THR A 32 -23.81 -1.91 -18.77
CA THR A 32 -22.41 -1.78 -19.15
C THR A 32 -22.30 -1.45 -20.63
N VAL A 33 -21.34 -0.59 -20.97
CA VAL A 33 -21.04 -0.24 -22.36
C VAL A 33 -19.54 -0.25 -22.58
N ARG A 34 -19.13 -0.69 -23.78
CA ARG A 34 -17.73 -0.66 -24.18
C ARG A 34 -17.37 0.70 -24.78
N GLY A 35 -16.22 1.23 -24.37
CA GLY A 35 -15.63 2.46 -24.90
C GLY A 35 -14.16 2.28 -25.29
N SER A 36 -13.68 2.96 -26.33
CA SER A 36 -12.25 2.97 -26.67
C SER A 36 -11.50 3.92 -25.75
N ILE A 37 -10.35 3.47 -25.24
CA ILE A 37 -9.45 4.27 -24.40
C ILE A 37 -8.09 4.49 -25.08
N ASP A 38 -8.02 4.34 -26.41
CA ASP A 38 -6.77 4.58 -27.12
C ASP A 38 -6.34 6.04 -26.94
N ILE A 39 -5.12 6.25 -26.44
CA ILE A 39 -4.57 7.58 -26.19
C ILE A 39 -4.46 8.42 -27.46
N LYS A 40 -4.28 7.79 -28.63
CA LYS A 40 -4.26 8.50 -29.92
C LYS A 40 -5.64 9.08 -30.21
N LEU A 41 -6.69 8.27 -30.06
CA LEU A 41 -8.07 8.71 -30.24
C LEU A 41 -8.44 9.83 -29.24
N GLN A 42 -8.00 9.72 -27.99
CA GLN A 42 -8.23 10.75 -26.97
C GLN A 42 -7.59 12.10 -27.35
N LYS A 43 -6.39 12.09 -27.95
CA LYS A 43 -5.76 13.31 -28.47
C LYS A 43 -6.57 13.92 -29.61
N ASP A 44 -6.99 13.11 -30.57
CA ASP A 44 -7.80 13.56 -31.71
C ASP A 44 -9.16 14.16 -31.25
N LEU A 45 -9.79 13.54 -30.25
CA LEU A 45 -11.05 14.03 -29.67
C LEU A 45 -10.86 15.36 -28.94
N LYS A 46 -9.74 15.54 -28.24
CA LYS A 46 -9.39 16.80 -27.57
C LYS A 46 -9.16 17.91 -28.60
N GLU A 47 -8.41 17.64 -29.67
CA GLU A 47 -8.18 18.61 -30.76
C GLU A 47 -9.48 19.05 -31.42
N LYS A 48 -10.44 18.12 -31.56
CA LYS A 48 -11.80 18.39 -32.06
C LYS A 48 -12.73 19.04 -31.02
N LYS A 49 -12.24 19.33 -29.81
CA LYS A 49 -13.01 19.89 -28.68
C LYS A 49 -14.25 19.07 -28.31
N LEU A 50 -14.17 17.75 -28.48
CA LEU A 50 -15.23 16.81 -28.10
C LEU A 50 -15.07 16.28 -26.68
N ILE A 51 -13.89 16.46 -26.09
CA ILE A 51 -13.54 16.18 -24.69
C ILE A 51 -12.57 17.25 -24.19
N ASP A 52 -12.47 17.43 -22.88
CA ASP A 52 -11.66 18.50 -22.29
C ASP A 52 -10.17 18.19 -22.29
N LYS A 53 -9.82 16.92 -22.02
CA LYS A 53 -8.43 16.45 -21.95
C LYS A 53 -8.30 15.00 -22.37
N ALA A 54 -7.15 14.68 -22.96
CA ALA A 54 -6.72 13.30 -23.11
C ALA A 54 -6.32 12.76 -21.74
N HIS A 55 -6.85 11.59 -21.37
CA HIS A 55 -6.63 10.99 -20.07
C HIS A 55 -6.19 9.52 -20.20
N HIS A 56 -5.31 9.08 -19.31
CA HIS A 56 -4.99 7.66 -19.19
C HIS A 56 -5.96 7.04 -18.19
N PHE A 57 -7.01 6.41 -18.72
CA PHE A 57 -8.09 5.88 -17.90
C PHE A 57 -7.61 4.78 -16.96
N MET A 58 -8.13 4.83 -15.75
CA MET A 58 -7.96 3.83 -14.70
C MET A 58 -9.33 3.29 -14.26
N MET A 59 -9.35 2.09 -13.71
CA MET A 59 -10.57 1.57 -13.09
C MET A 59 -10.96 2.44 -11.90
N GLY A 60 -12.26 2.69 -11.78
CA GLY A 60 -12.81 3.63 -10.80
C GLY A 60 -12.94 5.07 -11.29
N ASP A 61 -12.37 5.42 -12.45
CA ASP A 61 -12.57 6.74 -13.04
C ASP A 61 -14.05 6.99 -13.31
N MET A 62 -14.54 8.13 -12.83
CA MET A 62 -15.83 8.68 -13.21
C MET A 62 -15.67 9.43 -14.52
N VAL A 63 -16.56 9.13 -15.46
CA VAL A 63 -16.51 9.66 -16.82
C VAL A 63 -17.88 10.15 -17.27
N SER A 64 -17.91 11.15 -18.13
CA SER A 64 -19.07 11.41 -18.98
C SER A 64 -18.83 10.85 -20.38
N PHE A 65 -19.88 10.40 -21.06
CA PHE A 65 -19.77 9.87 -22.42
C PHE A 65 -21.11 9.99 -23.16
N GLN A 66 -21.06 9.75 -24.46
CA GLN A 66 -22.23 9.67 -25.32
C GLN A 66 -22.39 8.26 -25.86
N LEU A 67 -23.63 7.82 -26.02
CA LEU A 67 -23.95 6.54 -26.61
C LEU A 67 -24.12 6.68 -28.13
N LYS A 68 -23.41 5.85 -28.90
CA LYS A 68 -23.54 5.77 -30.37
C LYS A 68 -23.63 4.31 -30.80
N LEU A 69 -24.40 4.02 -31.84
CA LEU A 69 -24.35 2.72 -32.53
C LEU A 69 -23.01 2.55 -33.23
N ALA A 70 -22.39 1.38 -33.07
CA ALA A 70 -21.17 1.03 -33.77
C ALA A 70 -21.48 0.62 -35.21
N ASP A 71 -20.75 1.23 -36.16
CA ASP A 71 -21.00 1.12 -37.60
C ASP A 71 -20.93 -0.32 -38.17
N LYS A 72 -20.35 -1.27 -37.43
CA LYS A 72 -20.11 -2.66 -37.92
C LYS A 72 -21.03 -3.73 -37.33
N ASN A 73 -21.68 -3.49 -36.19
CA ASN A 73 -22.33 -4.56 -35.42
C ASN A 73 -23.63 -4.13 -34.70
N ASP A 74 -24.16 -2.93 -34.96
CA ASP A 74 -25.34 -2.35 -34.29
C ASP A 74 -25.30 -2.38 -32.75
N LYS A 75 -24.11 -2.54 -32.17
CA LYS A 75 -23.91 -2.51 -30.72
C LYS A 75 -23.70 -1.08 -30.26
N MET A 76 -24.34 -0.71 -29.16
CA MET A 76 -24.10 0.56 -28.50
C MET A 76 -22.67 0.61 -27.95
N VAL A 77 -21.98 1.71 -28.23
CA VAL A 77 -20.64 2.00 -27.73
C VAL A 77 -20.60 3.39 -27.11
N ALA A 78 -19.69 3.56 -26.15
CA ALA A 78 -19.39 4.85 -25.56
C ALA A 78 -18.40 5.60 -26.46
N VAL A 79 -18.74 6.84 -26.81
CA VAL A 79 -17.90 7.78 -27.56
C VAL A 79 -17.76 9.07 -26.77
N ASN A 80 -16.75 9.88 -27.11
CA ASN A 80 -16.46 11.15 -26.43
C ASN A 80 -16.34 10.97 -24.91
N ILE A 81 -15.61 9.93 -24.49
CA ILE A 81 -15.43 9.60 -23.09
C ILE A 81 -14.53 10.67 -22.48
N ASN A 82 -15.08 11.48 -21.60
CA ASN A 82 -14.41 12.55 -20.89
C ASN A 82 -14.17 12.15 -19.45
N TYR A 83 -12.94 12.32 -18.97
CA TYR A 83 -12.60 12.07 -17.57
C TYR A 83 -13.14 13.18 -16.68
N LEU A 84 -13.76 12.81 -15.57
CA LEU A 84 -14.23 13.75 -14.55
C LEU A 84 -13.30 13.74 -13.33
N TYR A 85 -13.30 12.64 -12.57
CA TYR A 85 -12.51 12.48 -11.35
C TYR A 85 -12.34 11.00 -10.99
N ASN A 86 -11.41 10.69 -10.08
CA ASN A 86 -11.31 9.38 -9.44
C ASN A 86 -11.01 9.60 -7.94
N ASN A 87 -11.97 9.23 -7.09
CA ASN A 87 -11.89 9.40 -5.65
C ASN A 87 -11.56 8.11 -4.91
N ALA A 88 -11.13 7.05 -5.61
CA ALA A 88 -10.88 5.74 -4.98
C ALA A 88 -9.86 5.83 -3.85
N LEU A 89 -8.73 6.51 -4.07
CA LEU A 89 -7.72 6.73 -3.04
C LEU A 89 -8.30 7.53 -1.86
N ASP A 90 -9.01 8.63 -2.13
CA ASP A 90 -9.63 9.46 -1.09
C ASP A 90 -10.63 8.66 -0.24
N MET A 91 -11.43 7.80 -0.86
CA MET A 91 -12.37 6.93 -0.16
C MET A 91 -11.65 5.93 0.73
N ILE A 92 -10.57 5.30 0.25
CA ILE A 92 -9.78 4.36 1.05
C ILE A 92 -9.14 5.06 2.24
N ILE A 93 -8.58 6.25 2.02
CA ILE A 93 -7.96 7.07 3.07
C ILE A 93 -9.00 7.48 4.11
N ASN A 94 -10.18 7.95 3.69
CA ASN A 94 -11.27 8.27 4.61
C ASN A 94 -11.76 7.05 5.40
N LYS A 95 -11.86 5.87 4.75
CA LYS A 95 -12.17 4.60 5.44
C LYS A 95 -11.10 4.30 6.49
N ALA A 96 -9.82 4.43 6.14
CA ALA A 96 -8.70 4.18 7.06
C ALA A 96 -8.69 5.15 8.26
N THR A 97 -9.06 6.42 8.07
CA THR A 97 -9.16 7.41 9.15
C THR A 97 -10.27 7.07 10.16
N ILE A 98 -11.37 6.48 9.71
CA ILE A 98 -12.49 6.08 10.58
C ILE A 98 -12.23 4.71 11.22
N ASN A 99 -11.81 3.75 10.41
CA ASN A 99 -11.52 2.38 10.83
C ASN A 99 -10.38 1.81 9.97
N ASN A 100 -9.18 1.81 10.53
CA ASN A 100 -7.97 1.41 9.83
C ASN A 100 -7.81 -0.12 9.76
N ASN A 101 -8.77 -0.81 9.16
CA ASN A 101 -8.76 -2.25 8.96
C ASN A 101 -9.36 -2.58 7.59
N LEU A 102 -8.50 -2.52 6.57
CA LEU A 102 -8.83 -2.67 5.17
C LEU A 102 -8.59 -4.10 4.68
N LYS A 103 -9.18 -4.44 3.53
CA LYS A 103 -9.03 -5.73 2.86
C LYS A 103 -8.40 -5.55 1.49
N GLY A 104 -7.49 -6.44 1.14
CA GLY A 104 -6.84 -6.43 -0.16
C GLY A 104 -6.20 -7.76 -0.47
N TYR A 105 -5.46 -7.81 -1.58
CA TYR A 105 -4.73 -8.98 -2.03
C TYR A 105 -3.24 -8.68 -2.02
N LEU A 106 -2.45 -9.57 -1.41
CA LEU A 106 -1.01 -9.46 -1.43
C LEU A 106 -0.47 -9.79 -2.82
N LYS A 107 0.39 -8.93 -3.35
CA LYS A 107 1.04 -9.05 -4.65
C LYS A 107 2.54 -8.81 -4.51
N VAL A 108 3.30 -9.36 -5.43
CA VAL A 108 4.75 -9.12 -5.55
C VAL A 108 5.07 -8.64 -6.96
N ALA A 109 5.91 -7.63 -7.06
CA ALA A 109 6.48 -7.13 -8.31
C ALA A 109 7.88 -6.59 -8.02
N ASP A 110 8.86 -6.95 -8.84
CA ASP A 110 10.27 -6.53 -8.70
C ASP A 110 10.81 -6.69 -7.25
N ASP A 111 10.59 -7.87 -6.66
CA ASP A 111 10.97 -8.24 -5.29
C ASP A 111 10.38 -7.34 -4.17
N LYS A 112 9.35 -6.56 -4.50
CA LYS A 112 8.62 -5.70 -3.56
C LYS A 112 7.19 -6.18 -3.37
N PHE A 113 6.73 -6.11 -2.14
CA PHE A 113 5.37 -6.48 -1.77
C PHE A 113 4.43 -5.29 -1.87
N PHE A 114 3.22 -5.54 -2.35
CA PHE A 114 2.15 -4.58 -2.46
C PHE A 114 0.85 -5.21 -2.00
N VAL A 115 -0.05 -4.40 -1.42
CA VAL A 115 -1.45 -4.79 -1.28
C VAL A 115 -2.26 -4.04 -2.33
N LYS A 116 -2.94 -4.81 -3.19
CA LYS A 116 -4.01 -4.28 -4.03
C LYS A 116 -5.29 -4.24 -3.20
N GLU A 117 -5.85 -3.07 -2.96
CA GLU A 117 -7.11 -2.95 -2.21
C GLU A 117 -8.26 -3.66 -2.96
N MET A 118 -9.19 -4.27 -2.23
CA MET A 118 -10.15 -5.23 -2.79
C MET A 118 -11.21 -4.56 -3.68
N GLU A 119 -11.69 -3.37 -3.33
CA GLU A 119 -12.76 -2.66 -4.01
C GLU A 119 -12.26 -1.66 -5.08
N SER A 120 -10.95 -1.55 -5.24
CA SER A 120 -10.30 -0.62 -6.16
C SER A 120 -9.08 -1.25 -6.85
N TYR A 121 -8.42 -0.46 -7.69
CA TYR A 121 -7.13 -0.83 -8.26
C TYR A 121 -5.99 -0.01 -7.64
N VAL A 122 -6.20 0.50 -6.43
CA VAL A 122 -5.17 1.20 -5.69
C VAL A 122 -4.22 0.18 -5.06
N PHE A 123 -2.93 0.38 -5.29
CA PHE A 123 -1.87 -0.43 -4.73
C PHE A 123 -1.15 0.38 -3.66
N PHE A 124 -0.93 -0.24 -2.51
CA PHE A 124 -0.10 0.31 -1.44
C PHE A 124 1.15 -0.54 -1.31
N PRO A 125 2.35 0.09 -1.27
CA PRO A 125 3.56 -0.65 -0.92
C PRO A 125 3.40 -1.25 0.47
N VAL A 126 3.89 -2.47 0.67
CA VAL A 126 3.87 -3.13 1.97
C VAL A 126 5.20 -2.89 2.66
N ASP A 127 5.13 -2.45 3.91
CA ASP A 127 6.30 -2.46 4.77
C ASP A 127 6.50 -3.84 5.40
N ILE A 128 7.64 -4.45 5.12
CA ILE A 128 8.01 -5.73 5.72
C ILE A 128 9.05 -5.45 6.80
N SER A 129 8.72 -5.84 8.03
CA SER A 129 9.65 -5.75 9.14
C SER A 129 10.94 -6.54 8.85
N PRO A 130 12.12 -6.05 9.29
CA PRO A 130 13.36 -6.83 9.24
C PRO A 130 13.28 -8.18 9.97
N TRP A 131 12.34 -8.33 10.90
CA TRP A 131 12.14 -9.52 11.70
C TRP A 131 10.91 -10.34 11.29
N GLN A 132 10.21 -9.93 10.23
CA GLN A 132 9.06 -10.65 9.71
C GLN A 132 9.52 -11.76 8.78
N VAL A 133 8.90 -12.92 8.91
CA VAL A 133 9.01 -14.02 7.95
C VAL A 133 8.31 -13.57 6.68
N LEU A 134 9.03 -13.60 5.56
CA LEU A 134 8.48 -13.21 4.27
C LEU A 134 7.28 -14.09 3.90
N PRO A 135 6.21 -13.50 3.33
CA PRO A 135 5.09 -14.27 2.81
C PRO A 135 5.55 -15.29 1.76
N THR A 136 4.99 -16.50 1.81
CA THR A 136 5.27 -17.54 0.81
C THR A 136 4.52 -17.28 -0.50
N ILE A 137 4.87 -18.00 -1.57
CA ILE A 137 4.18 -17.93 -2.86
C ILE A 137 2.69 -18.31 -2.70
N GLU A 138 2.37 -19.23 -1.80
CA GLU A 138 1.00 -19.66 -1.50
C GLU A 138 0.19 -18.57 -0.79
N GLU A 139 0.85 -17.70 -0.03
CA GLU A 139 0.22 -16.55 0.64
C GLU A 139 0.05 -15.36 -0.33
N LEU A 140 0.62 -15.41 -1.54
CA LEU A 140 0.39 -14.41 -2.58
C LEU A 140 -0.99 -14.60 -3.21
N ASN A 141 -1.62 -13.48 -3.56
CA ASN A 141 -2.97 -13.41 -4.13
C ASN A 141 -4.10 -13.81 -3.17
N GLU A 142 -3.80 -14.17 -1.93
CA GLU A 142 -4.81 -14.40 -0.90
C GLU A 142 -5.33 -13.09 -0.30
N PRO A 143 -6.60 -13.06 0.16
CA PRO A 143 -7.14 -11.93 0.89
C PRO A 143 -6.39 -11.69 2.21
N VAL A 144 -5.88 -10.47 2.38
CA VAL A 144 -5.20 -10.03 3.59
C VAL A 144 -5.93 -8.85 4.23
N LEU A 145 -5.80 -8.76 5.56
CA LEU A 145 -6.17 -7.57 6.32
C LEU A 145 -4.95 -6.69 6.50
N PHE A 146 -5.11 -5.39 6.28
CA PHE A 146 -4.04 -4.42 6.41
C PHE A 146 -4.55 -3.09 6.94
N SER A 147 -3.64 -2.30 7.49
CA SER A 147 -3.85 -0.92 7.90
C SER A 147 -2.95 -0.01 7.05
N LEU A 148 -3.34 1.24 6.88
CA LEU A 148 -2.48 2.27 6.31
C LEU A 148 -1.68 2.97 7.41
N ASP A 149 -0.37 2.99 7.27
CA ASP A 149 0.51 3.88 8.02
C ASP A 149 0.41 5.29 7.42
N HIS A 150 0.30 6.31 8.27
CA HIS A 150 0.17 7.71 7.88
C HIS A 150 -0.90 8.00 6.79
N PRO A 151 -2.18 7.61 6.97
CA PRO A 151 -3.22 7.81 5.95
C PRO A 151 -3.43 9.28 5.59
N GLU A 152 -3.06 10.23 6.44
CA GLU A 152 -3.12 11.66 6.15
C GLU A 152 -2.18 12.10 5.01
N LYS A 153 -1.14 11.33 4.71
CA LYS A 153 -0.17 11.56 3.63
C LYS A 153 -0.44 10.61 2.48
N LYS A 154 -1.41 10.95 1.64
CA LYS A 154 -1.91 10.08 0.55
C LYS A 154 -0.83 9.52 -0.37
N ASP A 155 0.20 10.31 -0.66
CA ASP A 155 1.36 9.96 -1.50
C ASP A 155 2.37 9.04 -0.79
N LYS A 156 2.28 8.91 0.53
CA LYS A 156 3.18 8.13 1.40
C LYS A 156 2.48 7.05 2.19
N ALA A 157 1.21 6.78 1.89
CA ALA A 157 0.45 5.75 2.57
C ALA A 157 1.08 4.37 2.28
N ILE A 158 1.42 3.65 3.35
CA ILE A 158 2.07 2.34 3.29
C ILE A 158 1.14 1.32 3.94
N ALA A 159 1.01 0.14 3.36
CA ALA A 159 0.26 -0.96 3.95
C ALA A 159 1.08 -1.68 5.02
N ILE A 160 0.50 -1.84 6.19
CA ILE A 160 1.00 -2.71 7.27
C ILE A 160 0.05 -3.90 7.36
N LEU A 161 0.57 -5.11 7.16
CA LEU A 161 -0.23 -6.33 7.27
C LEU A 161 -0.60 -6.60 8.74
N ASN A 162 -1.88 -6.89 8.99
CA ASN A 162 -2.39 -7.06 10.36
C ASN A 162 -2.01 -8.43 10.96
N LYS A 163 -1.81 -9.44 10.11
CA LYS A 163 -1.39 -10.79 10.50
C LYS A 163 -0.07 -11.11 9.84
N VAL A 164 0.99 -11.11 10.64
CA VAL A 164 2.35 -11.42 10.19
C VAL A 164 2.98 -12.45 11.12
N LYS A 165 3.87 -13.26 10.57
CA LYS A 165 4.70 -14.19 11.32
C LYS A 165 6.05 -13.52 11.54
N TYR A 166 6.55 -13.51 12.77
CA TYR A 166 7.89 -13.02 13.08
C TYR A 166 8.85 -14.16 13.35
N ILE A 167 10.14 -13.91 13.16
CA ILE A 167 11.20 -14.86 13.53
C ILE A 167 11.17 -15.16 15.04
N PRO A 168 11.59 -16.36 15.49
CA PRO A 168 11.55 -16.76 16.89
C PRO A 168 12.27 -15.79 17.85
N GLU A 169 13.38 -15.20 17.40
CA GLU A 169 14.17 -14.25 18.16
C GLU A 169 13.37 -12.97 18.48
N TYR A 170 12.58 -12.49 17.52
CA TYR A 170 11.74 -11.32 17.71
C TYR A 170 10.49 -11.63 18.57
N ASN A 171 9.91 -12.83 18.44
CA ASN A 171 8.86 -13.27 19.37
C ASN A 171 9.37 -13.33 20.83
N THR A 172 10.62 -13.74 21.01
CA THR A 172 11.29 -13.71 22.32
C THR A 172 11.47 -12.27 22.81
N ALA A 173 11.88 -11.34 21.94
CA ALA A 173 11.98 -9.93 22.27
C ALA A 173 10.63 -9.31 22.67
N ILE A 174 9.53 -9.65 21.98
CA ILE A 174 8.17 -9.24 22.35
C ILE A 174 7.84 -9.73 23.78
N ARG A 175 8.16 -10.98 24.11
CA ARG A 175 7.94 -11.53 25.46
C ARG A 175 8.73 -10.74 26.51
N LEU A 176 10.03 -10.56 26.29
CA LEU A 176 10.91 -9.81 27.20
C LEU A 176 10.45 -8.36 27.41
N PHE A 177 9.95 -7.72 26.35
CA PHE A 177 9.39 -6.36 26.43
C PHE A 177 8.13 -6.32 27.30
N LYS A 178 7.20 -7.25 27.12
CA LYS A 178 5.96 -7.34 27.93
C LYS A 178 6.25 -7.61 29.40
N GLU A 179 7.24 -8.46 29.68
CA GLU A 179 7.68 -8.84 31.03
C GLU A 179 8.58 -7.77 31.68
N LYS A 180 9.04 -6.77 30.91
CA LYS A 180 10.02 -5.75 31.34
C LYS A 180 11.31 -6.37 31.89
N SER A 181 11.69 -7.53 31.37
CA SER A 181 12.84 -8.30 31.83
C SER A 181 14.15 -7.59 31.54
N ILE A 182 15.13 -7.79 32.43
CA ILE A 182 16.51 -7.36 32.23
C ILE A 182 17.20 -8.40 31.32
N ILE A 183 17.89 -7.91 30.29
CA ILE A 183 18.56 -8.71 29.27
C ILE A 183 20.05 -8.45 29.37
N GLU A 184 20.85 -9.50 29.54
CA GLU A 184 22.31 -9.44 29.42
C GLU A 184 22.70 -9.40 27.94
N ALA A 185 22.71 -8.21 27.35
CA ALA A 185 22.93 -8.02 25.92
C ALA A 185 24.42 -7.96 25.58
N LEU A 186 24.81 -8.66 24.51
CA LEU A 186 26.20 -8.73 24.06
C LEU A 186 26.54 -7.54 23.16
N ILE A 187 27.64 -6.84 23.47
CA ILE A 187 28.15 -5.76 22.60
C ILE A 187 28.84 -6.39 21.39
N TYR A 188 28.31 -6.13 20.18
CA TYR A 188 28.95 -6.59 18.94
C TYR A 188 29.71 -5.47 18.21
N LYS A 189 29.40 -4.20 18.50
CA LYS A 189 30.09 -3.05 17.90
C LYS A 189 30.06 -1.84 18.83
N VAL A 190 31.19 -1.14 18.91
CA VAL A 190 31.37 0.07 19.71
C VAL A 190 31.69 1.23 18.77
N THR A 191 31.10 2.40 19.05
CA THR A 191 31.37 3.65 18.34
C THR A 191 31.54 4.77 19.36
N ALA A 192 32.09 5.92 18.94
CA ALA A 192 32.31 7.08 19.81
C ALA A 192 31.05 7.61 20.53
N HIS A 193 29.85 7.24 20.06
CA HIS A 193 28.58 7.75 20.58
C HIS A 193 27.61 6.67 21.02
N SER A 194 27.87 5.39 20.73
CA SER A 194 26.88 4.33 20.92
C SER A 194 27.47 2.93 20.94
N LEU A 195 26.80 2.05 21.68
CA LEU A 195 27.01 0.61 21.69
C LEU A 195 25.91 -0.05 20.86
N TYR A 196 26.31 -1.04 20.06
CA TYR A 196 25.38 -1.88 19.32
C TYR A 196 25.34 -3.24 19.98
N LEU A 197 24.13 -3.67 20.31
CA LEU A 197 23.85 -4.78 21.20
C LEU A 197 23.07 -5.87 20.47
N ASN A 198 23.45 -7.12 20.70
CA ASN A 198 22.69 -8.31 20.37
C ASN A 198 21.77 -8.63 21.56
N LEU A 199 20.46 -8.44 21.39
CA LEU A 199 19.46 -8.65 22.44
C LEU A 199 19.00 -10.11 22.50
N VAL A 200 18.70 -10.69 21.34
CA VAL A 200 18.29 -12.08 21.21
C VAL A 200 18.95 -12.66 19.96
N GLY A 201 19.94 -13.53 20.17
CA GLY A 201 20.81 -14.00 19.10
C GLY A 201 21.53 -12.85 18.39
N ASP A 202 21.85 -13.03 17.12
CA ASP A 202 22.49 -12.03 16.26
C ASP A 202 21.49 -11.26 15.37
N LYS A 203 20.20 -11.65 15.38
CA LYS A 203 19.15 -11.07 14.49
C LYS A 203 18.38 -9.92 15.12
N VAL A 204 18.22 -9.91 16.44
CA VAL A 204 17.51 -8.83 17.15
C VAL A 204 18.53 -7.93 17.83
N GLN A 205 18.74 -6.77 17.22
CA GLN A 205 19.78 -5.83 17.60
C GLN A 205 19.18 -4.48 18.02
N ALA A 206 19.87 -3.79 18.92
CA ALA A 206 19.51 -2.44 19.31
C ALA A 206 20.74 -1.56 19.51
N LYS A 207 20.50 -0.25 19.46
CA LYS A 207 21.50 0.78 19.70
C LYS A 207 21.27 1.38 21.09
N LEU A 208 22.32 1.38 21.91
CA LEU A 208 22.35 2.06 23.20
C LEU A 208 23.25 3.30 23.08
N PRO A 209 22.70 4.51 23.22
CA PRO A 209 23.50 5.73 23.28
C PRO A 209 24.42 5.73 24.51
N VAL A 210 25.64 6.23 24.37
CA VAL A 210 26.58 6.38 25.48
C VAL A 210 26.85 7.86 25.69
N GLU A 211 26.67 8.33 26.92
CA GLU A 211 27.12 9.66 27.33
C GLU A 211 28.63 9.60 27.62
N LYS A 212 29.38 10.62 27.16
CA LYS A 212 30.86 10.67 27.20
C LYS A 212 31.48 10.61 28.60
N SER A 213 30.69 10.53 29.65
CA SER A 213 31.13 10.63 31.04
C SER A 213 30.66 9.42 31.83
N THR A 214 31.65 8.66 32.30
CA THR A 214 31.62 7.55 33.26
C THR A 214 31.48 6.13 32.70
N LEU A 215 32.46 5.32 33.11
CA LEU A 215 32.62 3.87 33.03
C LEU A 215 33.57 3.37 31.93
N SER A 216 34.45 2.46 32.37
CA SER A 216 35.40 1.63 31.61
C SER A 216 34.96 1.42 30.17
N GLU A 217 35.82 1.73 29.19
CA GLU A 217 35.49 1.61 27.77
C GLU A 217 34.88 0.23 27.48
N PRO A 218 33.57 0.15 27.18
CA PRO A 218 32.92 -1.12 26.88
C PRO A 218 33.56 -1.69 25.62
N LYS A 219 33.92 -2.97 25.65
CA LYS A 219 34.56 -3.65 24.52
C LYS A 219 33.57 -4.57 23.82
N VAL A 220 33.86 -4.87 22.56
CA VAL A 220 33.15 -5.91 21.83
C VAL A 220 33.35 -7.23 22.58
N GLY A 221 32.24 -7.94 22.82
CA GLY A 221 32.21 -9.18 23.62
C GLY A 221 31.74 -8.98 25.06
N ASP A 222 31.71 -7.74 25.56
CA ASP A 222 31.17 -7.46 26.90
C ASP A 222 29.64 -7.62 26.93
N LYS A 223 29.11 -7.94 28.10
CA LYS A 223 27.66 -7.99 28.36
C LYS A 223 27.22 -6.76 29.13
N VAL A 224 26.09 -6.19 28.73
CA VAL A 224 25.49 -5.03 29.40
C VAL A 224 24.05 -5.37 29.76
N PRO A 225 23.65 -5.20 31.03
CA PRO A 225 22.26 -5.32 31.42
C PRO A 225 21.45 -4.18 30.82
N VAL A 226 20.45 -4.53 30.02
CA VAL A 226 19.54 -3.58 29.38
C VAL A 226 18.10 -4.02 29.49
N ARG A 227 17.18 -3.08 29.34
CA ARG A 227 15.74 -3.33 29.21
C ARG A 227 15.21 -2.74 27.91
N ILE A 228 14.29 -3.44 27.26
CA ILE A 228 13.57 -2.89 26.10
C ILE A 228 12.55 -1.87 26.59
N ILE A 229 12.67 -0.62 26.13
CA ILE A 229 11.74 0.47 26.48
C ILE A 229 10.74 0.78 25.37
N PHE A 230 11.08 0.39 24.14
CA PHE A 230 10.21 0.57 22.98
C PHE A 230 10.42 -0.59 22.01
N LEU A 231 9.31 -1.14 21.52
CA LEU A 231 9.32 -2.20 20.53
C LEU A 231 8.20 -1.95 19.51
N SER A 232 8.58 -1.82 18.25
CA SER A 232 7.68 -1.76 17.10
C SER A 232 8.21 -2.66 15.99
N HIS A 233 7.37 -2.93 14.98
CA HIS A 233 7.74 -3.74 13.82
C HIS A 233 8.98 -3.23 13.05
N LYS A 234 9.45 -2.00 13.27
CA LYS A 234 10.66 -1.45 12.63
C LYS A 234 11.79 -1.09 13.58
N LYS A 235 11.49 -0.91 14.87
CA LYS A 235 12.41 -0.26 15.79
C LYS A 235 12.32 -0.87 17.17
N ILE A 236 13.50 -1.13 17.73
CA ILE A 236 13.68 -1.50 19.13
C ILE A 236 14.55 -0.43 19.77
N ALA A 237 14.13 0.06 20.93
CA ALA A 237 14.96 0.93 21.77
C ALA A 237 15.12 0.30 23.15
N VAL A 238 16.31 0.50 23.71
CA VAL A 238 16.71 -0.07 24.99
C VAL A 238 17.30 1.01 25.89
N GLU A 239 17.20 0.79 27.19
CA GLU A 239 17.88 1.56 28.22
C GLU A 239 18.82 0.65 29.03
N LYS A 240 19.88 1.24 29.57
CA LYS A 240 20.75 0.55 30.52
C LYS A 240 20.06 0.48 31.89
N VAL A 241 20.19 -0.68 32.56
CA VAL A 241 19.68 -0.90 33.92
C VAL A 241 20.80 -0.76 34.94
#